data_AF-A0A9E5FAQ2-F1
#
_entry.id   AF-A0A9E5FAQ2-F1
#
_cell.length_a   1.000
_cell.length_b   1.000
_cell.length_c   1.000
_cell.angle_alpha   90.00
_cell.angle_beta   90.00
_cell.angle_gamma   90.00
#
_symmetry.space_group_name_H-M   'P 1'
#
loop_
_entity.id
_entity.type
_entity.pdbx_description
1 polymer ?
#
loop_
_entity_poly.entity_id
_entity_poly.type
_entity_poly.pdbx_seq_one_letter_code
_entity_poly.pdbx_strand_id
1 'polypeptide(L)'
;MIIFSLRYLHRAIPQPTFRRPSNLSSWFIVTDNEVFFMFPTIRPSRRTMLGAAVSAVCGAYGNPAAAAAPPSVTTTSLPIPPRLQWDELDGYCGECSIQQAALYFGTYVSQYACRAIINPNQKSQLLVAVNDQTVLTALRLTSAEFNYNQASSQQFAGYFGWVKQHIALKRPVLIVAYVKGLSDPDYDHIMLATGFTSSNSTTYIATDRLYFNDCFSPSANMRVASTLSDTRKMRVNGAKYEFCIPTNICYGCAITGINDTSGAALPVQIQLASWSEPDVMAGAAPATLNATVSVTGLIAGRSYSLYRYNNYQNVPTTNYARSNYTSVVNFVASNPTATFPATVLSNGMATFRCLPAGK
;
A
#
# COMPACT_ATOMS: atom_id res chain seq x y z
N MET A 1 -22.71 -19.62 5.88
CA MET A 1 -21.78 -18.62 6.45
C MET A 1 -22.62 -17.42 6.85
N ILE A 2 -22.95 -17.31 8.14
CA ILE A 2 -23.81 -16.26 8.68
C ILE A 2 -22.87 -15.31 9.44
N ILE A 3 -22.66 -14.10 8.91
CA ILE A 3 -21.84 -13.08 9.55
C ILE A 3 -22.77 -11.94 9.97
N PHE A 4 -22.75 -11.62 11.27
CA PHE A 4 -23.50 -10.53 11.86
C PHE A 4 -22.86 -9.19 11.49
N SER A 5 -23.66 -8.27 10.95
CA SER A 5 -23.28 -6.87 10.76
C SER A 5 -23.63 -6.08 12.02
N LEU A 6 -22.62 -5.57 12.73
CA LEU A 6 -22.82 -4.60 13.81
C LEU A 6 -22.52 -3.19 13.31
N ARG A 7 -23.53 -2.32 13.45
CA ARG A 7 -23.46 -0.89 13.15
C ARG A 7 -22.53 -0.20 14.15
N TYR A 8 -21.49 0.45 13.67
CA TYR A 8 -20.74 1.42 14.46
C TYR A 8 -21.56 2.71 14.66
N LEU A 9 -21.78 3.09 15.93
CA LEU A 9 -22.25 4.41 16.30
C LEU A 9 -21.11 5.42 16.10
N HIS A 10 -21.22 6.24 15.05
CA HIS A 10 -20.47 7.48 14.96
C HIS A 10 -21.02 8.47 15.99
N ARG A 11 -20.16 8.94 16.91
CA ARG A 11 -20.39 10.19 17.63
C ARG A 11 -20.34 11.33 16.61
N ALA A 12 -21.49 11.98 16.42
CA ALA A 12 -21.63 13.13 15.55
C ALA A 12 -20.77 14.31 16.05
N ILE A 13 -19.88 14.80 15.20
CA ILE A 13 -19.34 16.16 15.28
C ILE A 13 -20.41 17.10 14.69
N PRO A 14 -20.82 18.18 15.37
CA PRO A 14 -21.91 19.01 14.90
C PRO A 14 -21.51 19.81 13.64
N GLN A 15 -22.18 19.53 12.53
CA GLN A 15 -22.13 20.34 11.32
C GLN A 15 -23.02 21.59 11.47
N PRO A 16 -22.60 22.78 11.01
CA PRO A 16 -23.40 23.99 11.08
C PRO A 16 -24.62 23.90 10.14
N THR A 17 -25.79 24.17 10.70
CA THR A 17 -27.06 24.16 9.99
C THR A 17 -27.18 25.36 9.05
N PHE A 18 -27.19 25.10 7.73
CA PHE A 18 -27.63 26.07 6.74
C PHE A 18 -29.04 25.70 6.26
N ARG A 19 -30.05 26.46 6.69
CA ARG A 19 -31.43 26.36 6.19
C ARG A 19 -31.51 27.00 4.80
N ARG A 20 -31.95 26.24 3.79
CA ARG A 20 -32.46 26.80 2.53
C ARG A 20 -33.96 27.07 2.67
N PRO A 21 -34.47 28.27 2.32
CA PRO A 21 -35.87 28.48 2.06
C PRO A 21 -36.22 28.11 0.61
N SER A 22 -37.39 27.50 0.48
CA SER A 22 -38.13 27.22 -0.75
C SER A 22 -38.73 28.49 -1.36
N ASN A 23 -38.68 28.58 -2.70
CA ASN A 23 -39.55 29.31 -3.63
C ASN A 23 -39.98 30.75 -3.28
N LEU A 24 -39.58 31.72 -4.13
CA LEU A 24 -40.46 32.67 -4.84
C LEU A 24 -39.63 33.66 -5.71
N SER A 25 -40.17 33.89 -6.91
CA SER A 25 -40.16 35.09 -7.76
C SER A 25 -39.15 36.24 -7.52
N SER A 26 -38.47 36.58 -8.62
CA SER A 26 -37.89 37.86 -9.07
C SER A 26 -38.07 39.10 -8.18
N TRP A 27 -36.98 39.85 -7.92
CA TRP A 27 -36.77 41.30 -8.14
C TRP A 27 -35.26 41.62 -8.02
N PHE A 28 -34.88 42.80 -8.52
CA PHE A 28 -33.60 43.30 -9.01
C PHE A 28 -32.47 43.49 -7.97
N ILE A 29 -31.21 43.45 -8.43
CA ILE A 29 -30.12 44.30 -7.93
C ILE A 29 -29.30 44.83 -9.11
N VAL A 30 -29.19 46.16 -9.15
CA VAL A 30 -28.28 46.99 -9.93
C VAL A 30 -26.90 46.96 -9.28
N THR A 31 -25.82 46.77 -10.06
CA THR A 31 -24.61 47.63 -10.04
C THR A 31 -23.72 47.34 -11.24
N ASP A 32 -23.56 48.39 -12.05
CA ASP A 32 -22.36 48.94 -12.69
C ASP A 32 -21.27 48.06 -13.33
N ASN A 33 -21.13 48.35 -14.62
CA ASN A 33 -19.96 48.28 -15.51
C ASN A 33 -19.69 47.00 -16.31
N GLU A 34 -20.33 47.06 -17.49
CA GLU A 34 -19.91 46.63 -18.82
C GLU A 34 -20.50 45.34 -19.39
N VAL A 35 -21.38 45.60 -20.35
CA VAL A 35 -22.04 44.70 -21.29
C VAL A 35 -21.29 44.80 -22.61
N PHE A 36 -20.92 43.67 -23.21
CA PHE A 36 -20.67 43.61 -24.65
C PHE A 36 -21.38 42.39 -25.25
N PHE A 37 -22.36 42.68 -26.10
CA PHE A 37 -22.93 41.75 -27.08
C PHE A 37 -22.70 42.34 -28.47
N MET A 38 -22.15 41.54 -29.39
CA MET A 38 -22.77 41.19 -30.69
C MET A 38 -21.75 40.57 -31.66
N PHE A 39 -22.16 39.44 -32.25
CA PHE A 39 -21.73 38.97 -33.57
C PHE A 39 -22.41 39.82 -34.67
N PRO A 40 -21.87 39.93 -35.89
CA PRO A 40 -22.32 39.01 -36.95
C PRO A 40 -21.27 38.62 -38.01
N THR A 41 -21.73 37.71 -38.88
CA THR A 41 -21.15 36.90 -39.96
C THR A 41 -20.81 37.63 -41.27
N ILE A 42 -20.38 36.86 -42.31
CA ILE A 42 -20.39 37.11 -43.79
C ILE A 42 -18.99 37.54 -44.36
N ARG A 43 -18.35 37.03 -45.43
CA ARG A 43 -18.60 36.19 -46.64
C ARG A 43 -17.25 35.68 -47.23
N PRO A 44 -17.24 34.76 -48.22
CA PRO A 44 -16.05 34.32 -48.96
C PRO A 44 -15.78 35.19 -50.20
N SER A 45 -14.52 35.31 -50.64
CA SER A 45 -14.22 35.87 -51.97
C SER A 45 -12.79 35.62 -52.48
N ARG A 46 -12.76 35.07 -53.69
CA ARG A 46 -11.80 35.26 -54.80
C ARG A 46 -10.43 34.57 -54.78
N ARG A 47 -10.33 33.60 -55.70
CA ARG A 47 -9.15 33.29 -56.50
C ARG A 47 -8.54 34.55 -57.11
N THR A 48 -7.21 34.66 -57.09
CA THR A 48 -6.44 35.24 -58.19
C THR A 48 -5.12 34.47 -58.27
N MET A 49 -4.84 33.90 -59.45
CA MET A 49 -3.55 33.32 -59.80
C MET A 49 -2.53 34.44 -60.01
N LEU A 50 -1.30 34.25 -59.57
CA LEU A 50 -0.12 34.87 -60.20
C LEU A 50 1.17 34.22 -59.72
N GLY A 51 2.05 33.93 -60.68
CA GLY A 51 3.50 34.05 -60.51
C GLY A 51 4.24 32.82 -60.01
N ALA A 52 4.64 31.96 -60.95
CA ALA A 52 5.73 31.03 -60.73
C ALA A 52 7.04 31.78 -60.45
N ALA A 53 7.67 31.48 -59.32
CA ALA A 53 9.10 31.64 -59.10
C ALA A 53 9.61 30.31 -58.54
N VAL A 54 10.25 29.52 -59.41
CA VAL A 54 10.91 28.26 -59.04
C VAL A 54 12.23 28.63 -58.36
N SER A 55 12.21 28.75 -57.03
CA SER A 55 13.42 28.66 -56.22
C SER A 55 13.60 27.20 -55.81
N ALA A 56 14.62 26.55 -56.39
CA ALA A 56 15.09 25.26 -55.95
C ALA A 56 15.68 25.39 -54.54
N VAL A 57 14.83 25.28 -53.52
CA VAL A 57 15.27 24.96 -52.16
C VAL A 57 15.58 23.46 -52.18
N CYS A 58 16.86 23.11 -52.10
CA CYS A 58 17.26 21.79 -51.67
C CYS A 58 16.74 21.59 -50.24
N GLY A 59 15.50 21.13 -50.13
CA GLY A 59 14.94 20.67 -48.88
C GLY A 59 15.82 19.53 -48.39
N ALA A 60 16.56 19.77 -47.31
CA ALA A 60 17.05 18.70 -46.48
C ALA A 60 15.82 17.89 -46.09
N TYR A 61 15.65 16.72 -46.70
CA TYR A 61 14.74 15.70 -46.22
C TYR A 61 15.23 15.35 -44.83
N GLY A 62 14.68 16.03 -43.82
CA GLY A 62 14.86 15.66 -42.43
C GLY A 62 14.45 14.21 -42.34
N ASN A 63 15.41 13.33 -42.01
CA ASN A 63 15.10 11.95 -41.68
C ASN A 63 13.94 11.97 -40.69
N PRO A 64 12.81 11.29 -40.97
CA PRO A 64 11.74 11.18 -39.99
C PRO A 64 12.40 10.61 -38.74
N ALA A 65 12.36 11.39 -37.65
CA ALA A 65 12.90 10.96 -36.37
C ALA A 65 12.31 9.58 -36.09
N ALA A 66 13.16 8.56 -36.05
CA ALA A 66 12.74 7.20 -35.79
C ALA A 66 11.92 7.23 -34.49
N ALA A 67 10.66 6.81 -34.58
CA ALA A 67 9.77 6.79 -33.43
C ALA A 67 10.48 6.03 -32.30
N ALA A 68 10.58 6.65 -31.12
CA ALA A 68 11.22 6.02 -29.98
C ALA A 68 10.56 4.65 -29.73
N ALA A 69 11.38 3.61 -29.54
CA ALA A 69 10.89 2.29 -29.23
C ALA A 69 9.95 2.36 -28.01
N PRO A 70 8.80 1.65 -28.04
CA PRO A 70 7.88 1.68 -26.91
C PRO A 70 8.59 1.22 -25.63
N PRO A 71 8.30 1.84 -24.48
CA PRO A 71 8.95 1.51 -23.22
C PRO A 71 8.69 0.05 -22.85
N SER A 72 9.76 -0.66 -22.49
CA SER A 72 9.70 -2.07 -22.11
C SER A 72 8.82 -2.28 -20.88
N VAL A 73 7.90 -3.24 -20.96
CA VAL A 73 7.07 -3.66 -19.83
C VAL A 73 7.95 -4.49 -18.87
N THR A 74 7.94 -4.13 -17.58
CA THR A 74 8.72 -4.81 -16.54
C THR A 74 7.82 -5.29 -15.41
N THR A 75 8.21 -6.39 -14.77
CA THR A 75 7.53 -6.90 -13.57
C THR A 75 8.40 -6.60 -12.35
N THR A 76 7.84 -5.88 -11.40
CA THR A 76 8.42 -5.71 -10.06
C THR A 76 7.62 -6.55 -9.08
N SER A 77 8.29 -7.41 -8.32
CA SER A 77 7.67 -8.20 -7.25
C SER A 77 8.55 -8.18 -6.00
N LEU A 78 7.91 -8.16 -4.84
CA LEU A 78 8.54 -8.28 -3.53
C LEU A 78 8.42 -9.74 -3.07
N PRO A 79 9.48 -10.35 -2.51
CA PRO A 79 9.44 -11.72 -1.99
C PRO A 79 8.69 -11.77 -0.66
N ILE A 80 7.38 -11.51 -0.69
CA ILE A 80 6.48 -11.51 0.47
C ILE A 80 5.44 -12.62 0.27
N PRO A 81 5.62 -13.77 0.92
CA PRO A 81 4.67 -14.87 0.83
C PRO A 81 3.29 -14.48 1.39
N PRO A 82 2.20 -14.94 0.76
CA PRO A 82 0.86 -14.85 1.33
C PRO A 82 0.74 -15.56 2.67
N ARG A 83 -0.22 -15.10 3.48
CA ARG A 83 -0.54 -15.64 4.81
C ARG A 83 -2.05 -15.76 4.97
N LEU A 84 -2.51 -16.67 5.82
CA LEU A 84 -3.92 -16.86 6.16
C LEU A 84 -4.35 -15.91 7.27
N GLN A 85 -5.43 -15.15 7.07
CA GLN A 85 -6.09 -14.44 8.17
C GLN A 85 -6.92 -15.37 9.05
N TRP A 86 -7.17 -14.95 10.28
CA TRP A 86 -8.27 -15.48 11.10
C TRP A 86 -9.59 -14.73 10.79
N ASP A 87 -10.73 -15.40 11.01
CA ASP A 87 -12.06 -14.90 10.61
C ASP A 87 -12.90 -14.36 11.78
N GLU A 88 -12.41 -14.50 13.01
CA GLU A 88 -13.07 -14.08 14.24
C GLU A 88 -13.06 -12.56 14.39
N LEU A 89 -14.06 -12.04 15.12
CA LEU A 89 -14.10 -10.65 15.58
C LEU A 89 -13.87 -9.64 14.44
N ASP A 90 -14.73 -9.71 13.42
CA ASP A 90 -14.68 -8.90 12.20
C ASP A 90 -13.48 -9.20 11.26
N GLY A 91 -12.78 -10.31 11.51
CA GLY A 91 -11.66 -10.79 10.70
C GLY A 91 -10.35 -10.10 11.02
N TYR A 92 -9.23 -10.74 10.67
CA TYR A 92 -7.86 -10.27 10.95
C TYR A 92 -7.09 -9.83 9.69
N CYS A 93 -7.80 -9.36 8.67
CA CYS A 93 -7.23 -8.98 7.37
C CYS A 93 -6.11 -7.93 7.49
N GLY A 94 -6.33 -6.92 8.33
CA GLY A 94 -5.36 -5.84 8.58
C GLY A 94 -4.13 -6.32 9.33
N GLU A 95 -4.33 -7.11 10.39
CA GLU A 95 -3.25 -7.70 11.17
C GLU A 95 -2.40 -8.66 10.34
N CYS A 96 -3.04 -9.52 9.55
CA CYS A 96 -2.38 -10.43 8.63
C CYS A 96 -1.58 -9.69 7.55
N SER A 97 -2.13 -8.59 7.01
CA SER A 97 -1.43 -7.75 6.03
C SER A 97 -0.22 -7.03 6.64
N ILE A 98 -0.32 -6.50 7.86
CA ILE A 98 0.84 -5.94 8.58
C ILE A 98 1.87 -7.02 8.90
N GLN A 99 1.46 -8.19 9.36
CA GLN A 99 2.38 -9.30 9.61
C GLN A 99 3.22 -9.60 8.36
N GLN A 100 2.57 -9.74 7.20
CA GLN A 100 3.26 -10.00 5.92
C GLN A 100 4.27 -8.90 5.58
N ALA A 101 3.88 -7.62 5.72
CA ALA A 101 4.79 -6.50 5.47
C ALA A 101 5.94 -6.44 6.50
N ALA A 102 5.67 -6.71 7.77
CA ALA A 102 6.65 -6.68 8.84
C ALA A 102 7.71 -7.77 8.68
N LEU A 103 7.32 -8.96 8.22
CA LEU A 103 8.23 -10.07 7.91
C LEU A 103 9.31 -9.63 6.89
N TYR A 104 8.91 -8.84 5.89
CA TYR A 104 9.81 -8.26 4.89
C TYR A 104 10.84 -7.28 5.48
N PHE A 105 10.58 -6.72 6.66
CA PHE A 105 11.45 -5.79 7.40
C PHE A 105 11.98 -6.40 8.71
N GLY A 106 12.10 -7.73 8.75
CA GLY A 106 12.80 -8.43 9.83
C GLY A 106 11.99 -8.48 11.12
N THR A 107 10.66 -8.33 11.06
CA THR A 107 9.78 -8.35 12.24
C THR A 107 8.65 -9.34 12.06
N TYR A 108 8.58 -10.32 12.94
CA TYR A 108 7.43 -11.18 13.10
C TYR A 108 6.53 -10.61 14.20
N VAL A 109 5.24 -10.46 13.91
CA VAL A 109 4.19 -10.14 14.87
C VAL A 109 3.01 -11.03 14.56
N SER A 110 2.54 -11.82 15.52
CA SER A 110 1.34 -12.65 15.30
C SER A 110 0.12 -11.78 15.07
N GLN A 111 -0.93 -12.34 14.44
CA GLN A 111 -2.20 -11.62 14.29
C GLN A 111 -2.78 -11.18 15.65
N TYR A 112 -2.68 -12.04 16.66
CA TYR A 112 -3.09 -11.75 18.04
C TYR A 112 -2.32 -10.57 18.66
N ALA A 113 -0.99 -10.62 18.59
CA ALA A 113 -0.13 -9.59 19.17
C ALA A 113 -0.28 -8.26 18.42
N CYS A 114 -0.47 -8.31 17.11
CA CYS A 114 -0.73 -7.14 16.26
C CYS A 114 -1.99 -6.40 16.74
N ARG A 115 -3.11 -7.13 16.90
CA ARG A 115 -4.36 -6.54 17.43
C ARG A 115 -4.21 -6.06 18.87
N ALA A 116 -3.45 -6.78 19.70
CA ALA A 116 -3.21 -6.41 21.10
C ALA A 116 -2.49 -5.06 21.27
N ILE A 117 -1.72 -4.61 20.28
CA ILE A 117 -1.10 -3.28 20.27
C ILE A 117 -2.15 -2.17 20.20
N ILE A 118 -3.24 -2.39 19.46
CA ILE A 118 -4.36 -1.44 19.34
C ILE A 118 -5.26 -1.55 20.58
N ASN A 119 -5.65 -2.79 20.90
CA ASN A 119 -6.57 -3.07 21.98
C ASN A 119 -6.23 -4.43 22.61
N PRO A 120 -5.65 -4.45 23.84
CA PRO A 120 -5.30 -5.68 24.52
C PRO A 120 -6.47 -6.67 24.72
N ASN A 121 -7.71 -6.18 24.72
CA ASN A 121 -8.91 -7.00 24.87
C ASN A 121 -9.40 -7.63 23.54
N GLN A 122 -8.67 -7.44 22.43
CA GLN A 122 -8.99 -7.98 21.09
C GLN A 122 -10.30 -7.45 20.47
N LYS A 123 -10.92 -6.41 21.05
CA LYS A 123 -12.24 -5.90 20.61
C LYS A 123 -12.19 -4.90 19.44
N SER A 124 -11.02 -4.57 18.94
CA SER A 124 -10.85 -3.57 17.88
C SER A 124 -9.96 -4.14 16.79
N GLN A 125 -10.46 -4.16 15.56
CA GLN A 125 -9.70 -4.57 14.38
C GLN A 125 -8.73 -3.48 13.93
N LEU A 126 -7.70 -3.90 13.20
CA LEU A 126 -6.82 -3.01 12.48
C LEU A 126 -7.50 -2.41 11.25
N LEU A 127 -7.42 -1.09 11.11
CA LEU A 127 -8.04 -0.31 10.05
C LEU A 127 -7.02 0.68 9.47
N VAL A 128 -6.86 0.65 8.15
CA VAL A 128 -5.99 1.56 7.39
C VAL A 128 -6.54 2.98 7.47
N ALA A 129 -5.66 3.97 7.70
CA ALA A 129 -6.01 5.37 7.91
C ALA A 129 -6.87 5.66 9.16
N VAL A 130 -6.93 4.71 10.11
CA VAL A 130 -7.62 4.87 11.40
C VAL A 130 -6.67 4.57 12.56
N ASN A 131 -6.07 3.36 12.60
CA ASN A 131 -5.22 2.92 13.71
C ASN A 131 -3.98 2.11 13.29
N ASP A 132 -3.77 1.88 12.00
CA ASP A 132 -2.58 1.22 11.44
C ASP A 132 -1.27 1.89 11.86
N GLN A 133 -1.22 3.23 11.91
CA GLN A 133 -0.04 3.96 12.38
C GLN A 133 0.36 3.63 13.82
N THR A 134 -0.61 3.28 14.68
CA THR A 134 -0.33 2.85 16.06
C THR A 134 0.51 1.58 16.07
N VAL A 135 0.13 0.61 15.24
CA VAL A 135 0.85 -0.67 15.11
C VAL A 135 2.21 -0.46 14.45
N LEU A 136 2.27 0.25 13.33
CA LEU A 136 3.53 0.47 12.60
C LEU A 136 4.56 1.20 13.47
N THR A 137 4.12 2.22 14.23
CA THR A 137 4.98 2.95 15.17
C THR A 137 5.49 2.06 16.31
N ALA A 138 4.61 1.23 16.88
CA ALA A 138 4.97 0.28 17.92
C ALA A 138 6.04 -0.71 17.43
N LEU A 139 5.89 -1.22 16.21
CA LEU A 139 6.82 -2.16 15.58
C LEU A 139 8.11 -1.51 15.05
N ARG A 140 8.30 -0.20 15.26
CA ARG A 140 9.43 0.58 14.71
C ARG A 140 9.55 0.46 13.19
N LEU A 141 8.41 0.51 12.51
CA LEU A 141 8.32 0.61 11.06
C LEU A 141 7.97 2.04 10.67
N THR A 142 8.52 2.50 9.55
CA THR A 142 8.14 3.77 8.94
C THR A 142 7.10 3.53 7.86
N SER A 143 6.27 4.53 7.60
CA SER A 143 5.11 4.41 6.73
C SER A 143 4.88 5.68 5.91
N ALA A 144 4.03 5.58 4.89
CA ALA A 144 3.47 6.72 4.17
C ALA A 144 2.04 6.38 3.74
N GLU A 145 1.08 7.22 4.10
CA GLU A 145 -0.31 7.04 3.72
C GLU A 145 -0.62 7.75 2.41
N PHE A 146 -1.57 7.19 1.66
CA PHE A 146 -2.15 7.90 0.53
C PHE A 146 -3.04 9.04 1.04
N ASN A 147 -2.77 10.26 0.60
CA ASN A 147 -3.51 11.44 1.05
C ASN A 147 -4.86 11.57 0.31
N TYR A 148 -5.81 10.73 0.71
CA TYR A 148 -7.15 10.69 0.11
C TYR A 148 -7.93 12.00 0.30
N ASN A 149 -7.63 12.80 1.33
CA ASN A 149 -8.31 14.08 1.58
C ASN A 149 -7.93 15.18 0.58
N GLN A 150 -6.79 15.04 -0.11
CA GLN A 150 -6.30 16.03 -1.09
C GLN A 150 -6.37 15.52 -2.53
N ALA A 151 -6.81 14.28 -2.74
CA ALA A 151 -6.93 13.69 -4.07
C ALA A 151 -8.28 14.04 -4.73
N SER A 152 -8.29 14.11 -6.07
CA SER A 152 -9.51 14.38 -6.84
C SER A 152 -10.57 13.29 -6.63
N SER A 153 -11.85 13.55 -6.96
CA SER A 153 -12.97 12.63 -6.67
C SER A 153 -12.94 11.27 -7.41
N GLN A 154 -11.98 11.05 -8.32
CA GLN A 154 -11.69 9.78 -8.98
C GLN A 154 -10.26 9.35 -8.65
N GLN A 155 -10.06 8.92 -7.40
CA GLN A 155 -8.74 8.72 -6.81
C GLN A 155 -7.99 7.53 -7.41
N PHE A 156 -8.70 6.52 -7.92
CA PHE A 156 -8.09 5.24 -8.27
C PHE A 156 -6.89 5.34 -9.22
N ALA A 157 -6.94 6.17 -10.26
CA ALA A 157 -5.82 6.28 -11.19
C ALA A 157 -4.55 6.85 -10.52
N GLY A 158 -4.69 7.93 -9.74
CA GLY A 158 -3.59 8.51 -8.97
C GLY A 158 -3.09 7.57 -7.87
N TYR A 159 -4.02 6.93 -7.17
CA TYR A 159 -3.74 5.92 -6.16
C TYR A 159 -2.96 4.73 -6.72
N PHE A 160 -3.36 4.18 -7.86
CA PHE A 160 -2.68 3.05 -8.48
C PHE A 160 -1.25 3.41 -8.91
N GLY A 161 -1.05 4.63 -9.44
CA GLY A 161 0.28 5.18 -9.70
C GLY A 161 1.15 5.24 -8.44
N TRP A 162 0.58 5.74 -7.34
CA TRP A 162 1.23 5.82 -6.03
C TRP A 162 1.60 4.43 -5.47
N VAL A 163 0.71 3.44 -5.58
CA VAL A 163 0.98 2.04 -5.17
C VAL A 163 2.18 1.49 -5.93
N LYS A 164 2.20 1.64 -7.26
CA LYS A 164 3.33 1.17 -8.08
C LYS A 164 4.64 1.87 -7.73
N GLN A 165 4.60 3.17 -7.44
CA GLN A 165 5.79 3.94 -7.08
C GLN A 165 6.43 3.38 -5.81
N HIS A 166 5.64 3.06 -4.80
CA HIS A 166 6.15 2.45 -3.56
C HIS A 166 6.68 1.04 -3.78
N ILE A 167 5.97 0.20 -4.54
CA ILE A 167 6.44 -1.16 -4.85
C ILE A 167 7.77 -1.12 -5.62
N ALA A 168 7.95 -0.16 -6.55
CA ALA A 168 9.21 0.04 -7.27
C ALA A 168 10.36 0.37 -6.32
N LEU A 169 10.07 1.07 -5.21
CA LEU A 169 11.01 1.39 -4.13
C LEU A 169 11.14 0.28 -3.07
N LYS A 170 10.64 -0.93 -3.34
CA LYS A 170 10.65 -2.06 -2.41
C LYS A 170 9.83 -1.84 -1.14
N ARG A 171 8.72 -1.12 -1.25
CA ARG A 171 7.81 -0.80 -0.16
C ARG A 171 6.47 -1.48 -0.40
N PRO A 172 6.11 -2.52 0.37
CA PRO A 172 4.80 -3.14 0.24
C PRO A 172 3.71 -2.17 0.72
N VAL A 173 2.51 -2.31 0.16
CA VAL A 173 1.43 -1.34 0.38
C VAL A 173 0.18 -2.05 0.87
N LEU A 174 -0.31 -1.67 2.04
CA LEU A 174 -1.65 -2.03 2.50
C LEU A 174 -2.66 -1.36 1.56
N ILE A 175 -3.54 -2.16 0.97
CA ILE A 175 -4.61 -1.70 0.08
C ILE A 175 -5.95 -2.14 0.65
N VAL A 176 -6.99 -1.36 0.42
CA VAL A 176 -8.35 -1.70 0.86
C VAL A 176 -9.25 -2.08 -0.31
N ALA A 177 -10.29 -2.86 -0.04
CA ALA A 177 -11.27 -3.27 -1.04
C ALA A 177 -12.69 -3.34 -0.46
N TYR A 178 -13.66 -3.13 -1.35
CA TYR A 178 -15.02 -3.61 -1.18
C TYR A 178 -15.08 -5.11 -1.46
N VAL A 179 -15.87 -5.82 -0.67
CA VAL A 179 -16.21 -7.24 -0.82
C VAL A 179 -17.66 -7.38 -1.26
N LYS A 180 -17.88 -8.21 -2.27
CA LYS A 180 -19.23 -8.49 -2.78
C LYS A 180 -20.12 -9.05 -1.67
N GLY A 181 -21.28 -8.42 -1.45
CA GLY A 181 -22.25 -8.82 -0.44
C GLY A 181 -22.08 -8.15 0.92
N LEU A 182 -21.00 -7.41 1.13
CA LEU A 182 -20.82 -6.55 2.31
C LEU A 182 -21.22 -5.11 1.99
N SER A 183 -21.20 -4.23 3.00
CA SER A 183 -21.85 -2.91 2.91
C SER A 183 -21.18 -1.78 3.67
N ASP A 184 -19.95 -1.97 4.17
CA ASP A 184 -19.22 -0.88 4.82
C ASP A 184 -19.04 0.30 3.84
N PRO A 185 -19.38 1.54 4.22
CA PRO A 185 -19.31 2.67 3.30
C PRO A 185 -17.89 2.97 2.79
N ASP A 186 -16.85 2.64 3.56
CA ASP A 186 -15.45 2.95 3.26
C ASP A 186 -14.74 1.78 2.59
N TYR A 187 -14.70 0.61 3.24
CA TYR A 187 -14.13 -0.63 2.71
C TYR A 187 -14.46 -1.83 3.63
N ASP A 188 -14.41 -3.07 3.12
CA ASP A 188 -14.66 -4.27 3.94
C ASP A 188 -13.44 -5.17 4.13
N HIS A 189 -12.37 -5.00 3.34
CA HIS A 189 -11.21 -5.90 3.39
C HIS A 189 -9.89 -5.15 3.21
N ILE A 190 -8.84 -5.65 3.87
CA ILE A 190 -7.47 -5.14 3.79
C ILE A 190 -6.58 -6.25 3.23
N MET A 191 -5.77 -5.88 2.25
CA MET A 191 -4.86 -6.78 1.54
C MET A 191 -3.47 -6.14 1.45
N LEU A 192 -2.47 -6.92 1.03
CA LEU A 192 -1.11 -6.42 0.81
C LEU A 192 -0.74 -6.46 -0.67
N ALA A 193 -0.51 -5.30 -1.29
CA ALA A 193 0.08 -5.22 -2.61
C ALA A 193 1.60 -5.49 -2.55
N THR A 194 2.05 -6.42 -3.38
CA THR A 194 3.42 -6.96 -3.35
C THR A 194 4.12 -6.86 -4.69
N GLY A 195 3.42 -6.49 -5.77
CA GLY A 195 4.05 -6.40 -7.09
C GLY A 195 3.19 -5.68 -8.13
N PHE A 196 3.80 -5.36 -9.27
CA PHE A 196 3.09 -4.91 -10.47
C PHE A 196 3.84 -5.31 -11.74
N THR A 197 3.12 -5.37 -12.86
CA THR A 197 3.69 -5.39 -14.22
C THR A 197 3.25 -4.13 -14.95
N SER A 198 4.21 -3.33 -15.42
CA SER A 198 3.94 -2.07 -16.15
C SER A 198 5.15 -1.61 -16.96
N SER A 199 4.92 -0.78 -17.97
CA SER A 199 5.96 0.01 -18.64
C SER A 199 6.27 1.32 -17.92
N ASN A 200 5.50 1.70 -16.90
CA ASN A 200 5.71 2.91 -16.11
C ASN A 200 5.37 2.66 -14.63
N SER A 201 6.27 2.96 -13.70
CA SER A 201 6.06 2.72 -12.27
C SER A 201 5.27 3.82 -11.53
N THR A 202 4.87 4.89 -12.21
CA THR A 202 4.31 6.10 -11.56
C THR A 202 2.91 6.48 -12.06
N THR A 203 2.56 6.13 -13.30
CA THR A 203 1.27 6.51 -13.91
C THR A 203 0.36 5.31 -14.10
N TYR A 204 -0.94 5.44 -13.86
CA TYR A 204 -1.90 4.39 -14.19
C TYR A 204 -1.90 4.04 -15.68
N ILE A 205 -1.81 2.76 -16.00
CA ILE A 205 -2.06 2.22 -17.35
C ILE A 205 -3.09 1.10 -17.20
N ALA A 206 -4.16 1.17 -18.00
CA ALA A 206 -5.32 0.28 -17.86
C ALA A 206 -5.00 -1.22 -18.00
N THR A 207 -3.93 -1.56 -18.73
CA THR A 207 -3.47 -2.93 -18.97
C THR A 207 -2.42 -3.42 -17.98
N ASP A 208 -1.98 -2.57 -17.05
CA ASP A 208 -1.06 -2.97 -15.98
C ASP A 208 -1.65 -4.09 -15.13
N ARG A 209 -0.79 -4.81 -14.44
CA ARG A 209 -1.19 -5.86 -13.49
C ARG A 209 -0.73 -5.51 -12.10
N LEU A 210 -1.59 -5.73 -11.11
CA LEU A 210 -1.24 -5.66 -9.69
C LEU A 210 -1.15 -7.07 -9.13
N TYR A 211 -0.13 -7.32 -8.32
CA TYR A 211 0.02 -8.53 -7.53
C TYR A 211 -0.23 -8.20 -6.06
N PHE A 212 -1.06 -8.99 -5.40
CA PHE A 212 -1.44 -8.76 -4.00
C PHE A 212 -1.79 -10.06 -3.28
N ASN A 213 -1.60 -10.08 -1.97
CA ASN A 213 -1.97 -11.17 -1.09
C ASN A 213 -3.34 -10.83 -0.47
N ASP A 214 -4.34 -11.70 -0.67
CA ASP A 214 -5.74 -11.47 -0.27
C ASP A 214 -6.08 -11.99 1.13
N CYS A 215 -5.09 -12.54 1.83
CA CYS A 215 -5.22 -13.16 3.14
C CYS A 215 -5.98 -14.50 3.19
N PHE A 216 -6.37 -15.07 2.05
CA PHE A 216 -7.09 -16.35 1.97
C PHE A 216 -6.39 -17.39 1.10
N SER A 217 -5.63 -16.93 0.11
CA SER A 217 -4.91 -17.77 -0.84
C SER A 217 -3.46 -18.00 -0.39
N PRO A 218 -2.90 -19.22 -0.54
CA PRO A 218 -1.48 -19.48 -0.33
C PRO A 218 -0.60 -18.93 -1.46
N SER A 219 -1.19 -18.31 -2.49
CA SER A 219 -0.50 -17.71 -3.64
C SER A 219 -0.97 -16.27 -3.88
N ALA A 220 -0.05 -15.40 -4.29
CA ALA A 220 -0.40 -14.02 -4.63
C ALA A 220 -1.40 -13.99 -5.79
N ASN A 221 -2.45 -13.19 -5.64
CA ASN A 221 -3.40 -12.92 -6.69
C ASN A 221 -2.84 -11.91 -7.68
N MET A 222 -3.37 -11.93 -8.90
CA MET A 222 -3.03 -10.96 -9.93
C MET A 222 -4.30 -10.47 -10.62
N ARG A 223 -4.41 -9.15 -10.81
CA ARG A 223 -5.52 -8.55 -11.56
C ARG A 223 -5.07 -7.41 -12.45
N VAL A 224 -5.74 -7.25 -13.58
CA VAL A 224 -5.52 -6.14 -14.53
C VAL A 224 -6.12 -4.85 -13.96
N ALA A 225 -5.40 -3.74 -14.09
CA ALA A 225 -5.68 -2.47 -13.44
C ALA A 225 -7.06 -1.89 -13.80
N SER A 226 -7.50 -2.00 -15.06
CA SER A 226 -8.85 -1.60 -15.51
C SER A 226 -9.99 -2.38 -14.86
N THR A 227 -9.70 -3.55 -14.30
CA THR A 227 -10.69 -4.39 -13.63
C THR A 227 -10.73 -4.19 -12.12
N LEU A 228 -9.74 -3.51 -11.54
CA LEU A 228 -9.55 -3.49 -10.09
C LEU A 228 -10.54 -2.61 -9.35
N SER A 229 -11.00 -1.50 -9.94
CA SER A 229 -11.80 -0.52 -9.22
C SER A 229 -13.29 -0.54 -9.53
N ASP A 230 -14.10 -0.23 -8.51
CA ASP A 230 -15.53 -0.02 -8.65
C ASP A 230 -16.02 0.93 -7.54
N THR A 231 -17.27 1.36 -7.66
CA THR A 231 -18.02 1.99 -6.57
C THR A 231 -18.49 0.93 -5.58
N ARG A 232 -18.89 1.33 -4.37
CA ARG A 232 -19.50 0.46 -3.33
C ARG A 232 -20.65 -0.40 -3.82
N LYS A 233 -21.35 0.04 -4.88
CA LYS A 233 -22.45 -0.73 -5.50
C LYS A 233 -21.96 -1.98 -6.23
N MET A 234 -20.67 -2.06 -6.58
CA MET A 234 -20.03 -3.22 -7.19
C MET A 234 -20.80 -3.77 -8.42
N ARG A 235 -21.33 -2.87 -9.27
CA ARG A 235 -22.20 -3.22 -10.40
C ARG A 235 -21.44 -3.53 -11.68
N VAL A 236 -20.15 -3.19 -11.76
CA VAL A 236 -19.33 -3.37 -12.96
C VAL A 236 -18.31 -4.46 -12.67
N ASN A 237 -17.13 -4.08 -12.19
CA ASN A 237 -16.06 -5.00 -11.88
C ASN A 237 -16.46 -5.90 -10.70
N GLY A 238 -17.14 -5.35 -9.69
CA GLY A 238 -17.55 -6.13 -8.53
C GLY A 238 -18.67 -7.15 -8.81
N ALA A 239 -19.37 -7.03 -9.95
CA ALA A 239 -20.29 -8.06 -10.39
C ALA A 239 -19.54 -9.34 -10.78
N LYS A 240 -18.35 -9.17 -11.38
CA LYS A 240 -17.46 -10.23 -11.88
C LYS A 240 -16.46 -10.72 -10.84
N TYR A 241 -16.00 -9.87 -9.93
CA TYR A 241 -14.93 -10.18 -8.98
C TYR A 241 -15.36 -9.93 -7.54
N GLU A 242 -14.85 -10.77 -6.63
CA GLU A 242 -15.18 -10.70 -5.21
C GLU A 242 -14.68 -9.41 -4.54
N PHE A 243 -13.52 -8.90 -4.97
CA PHE A 243 -12.88 -7.70 -4.43
C PHE A 243 -12.82 -6.57 -5.47
N CYS A 244 -13.07 -5.33 -5.05
CA CYS A 244 -12.81 -4.13 -5.84
C CYS A 244 -12.19 -3.02 -4.99
N ILE A 245 -11.14 -2.37 -5.49
CA ILE A 245 -10.57 -1.17 -4.87
C ILE A 245 -11.56 0.00 -5.07
N PRO A 246 -11.88 0.79 -4.05
CA PRO A 246 -12.78 1.92 -4.20
C PRO A 246 -12.33 2.90 -5.30
N THR A 247 -13.25 3.36 -6.15
CA THR A 247 -12.93 4.35 -7.20
C THR A 247 -12.71 5.77 -6.64
N ASN A 248 -13.49 6.17 -5.63
CA ASN A 248 -13.64 7.58 -5.24
C ASN A 248 -12.81 7.98 -4.01
N ILE A 249 -12.69 7.10 -3.02
CA ILE A 249 -11.89 7.33 -1.81
C ILE A 249 -10.99 6.11 -1.64
N CYS A 250 -9.70 6.25 -1.92
CA CYS A 250 -8.75 5.16 -1.83
C CYS A 250 -7.95 5.31 -0.54
N TYR A 251 -8.03 4.32 0.34
CA TYR A 251 -7.15 4.23 1.50
C TYR A 251 -5.96 3.33 1.18
N GLY A 252 -4.78 3.71 1.64
CA GLY A 252 -3.61 2.86 1.54
C GLY A 252 -2.46 3.37 2.39
N CYS A 253 -1.61 2.44 2.83
CA CYS A 253 -0.45 2.72 3.66
C CYS A 253 0.75 1.90 3.16
N ALA A 254 1.76 2.58 2.65
CA ALA A 254 3.02 1.96 2.25
C ALA A 254 3.93 1.81 3.48
N ILE A 255 4.48 0.62 3.72
CA ILE A 255 5.49 0.41 4.75
C ILE A 255 6.85 0.72 4.10
N THR A 256 7.50 1.78 4.56
CA THR A 256 8.63 2.39 3.85
C THR A 256 9.99 1.89 4.33
N GLY A 257 10.04 1.20 5.46
CA GLY A 257 11.27 0.68 6.05
C GLY A 257 11.18 0.47 7.55
N ILE A 258 12.35 0.28 8.17
CA ILE A 258 12.51 0.31 9.63
C ILE A 258 12.83 1.73 10.09
N ASN A 259 12.37 2.08 11.29
CA ASN A 259 12.79 3.32 11.95
C ASN A 259 14.18 3.10 12.58
N ASP A 260 15.22 3.31 11.78
CA ASP A 260 16.61 3.34 12.22
C ASP A 260 17.20 4.74 12.02
N THR A 261 17.24 5.51 13.10
CA THR A 261 17.83 6.85 13.13
C THR A 261 19.35 6.86 13.05
N SER A 262 20.01 5.71 13.24
CA SER A 262 21.46 5.58 13.06
C SER A 262 21.87 5.35 11.61
N GLY A 263 20.95 4.85 10.76
CA GLY A 263 21.21 4.48 9.38
C GLY A 263 22.21 3.32 9.22
N ALA A 264 22.46 2.55 10.27
CA ALA A 264 23.47 1.49 10.31
C ALA A 264 22.88 0.08 10.13
N ALA A 265 21.58 -0.09 10.32
CA ALA A 265 20.93 -1.37 10.23
C ALA A 265 20.85 -1.88 8.78
N LEU A 266 21.25 -3.13 8.59
CA LEU A 266 21.15 -3.82 7.31
C LEU A 266 19.74 -4.40 7.09
N PRO A 267 19.31 -4.60 5.84
CA PRO A 267 18.05 -5.26 5.54
C PRO A 267 18.00 -6.68 6.11
N VAL A 268 16.96 -6.96 6.89
CA VAL A 268 16.65 -8.27 7.45
C VAL A 268 15.26 -8.68 6.98
N GLN A 269 15.10 -9.96 6.61
CA GLN A 269 13.83 -10.56 6.22
C GLN A 269 13.60 -11.84 7.02
N ILE A 270 12.34 -12.14 7.31
CA ILE A 270 11.93 -13.40 7.95
C ILE A 270 11.04 -14.17 6.98
N GLN A 271 11.39 -15.43 6.75
CA GLN A 271 10.55 -16.40 6.05
C GLN A 271 10.02 -17.41 7.06
N LEU A 272 8.70 -17.54 7.19
CA LEU A 272 8.10 -18.61 7.98
C LEU A 272 8.01 -19.91 7.17
N ALA A 273 8.13 -21.04 7.86
CA ALA A 273 7.96 -22.36 7.24
C ALA A 273 6.47 -22.71 6.99
N SER A 274 5.55 -22.08 7.73
CA SER A 274 4.11 -22.26 7.56
C SER A 274 3.46 -21.05 6.91
N TRP A 275 2.38 -21.30 6.15
CA TRP A 275 1.58 -20.25 5.52
C TRP A 275 0.49 -19.67 6.45
N SER A 276 0.13 -20.39 7.51
CA SER A 276 -0.85 -19.98 8.52
C SER A 276 -0.27 -19.99 9.94
N GLU A 277 -1.01 -19.41 10.88
CA GLU A 277 -0.80 -19.45 12.32
C GLU A 277 -1.93 -20.22 13.02
N PRO A 278 -1.64 -20.96 14.11
CA PRO A 278 -2.68 -21.46 15.01
C PRO A 278 -3.59 -20.33 15.48
N ASP A 279 -4.89 -20.53 15.28
CA ASP A 279 -5.91 -19.55 15.64
C ASP A 279 -6.26 -19.62 17.13
N VAL A 280 -5.60 -18.77 17.89
CA VAL A 280 -5.79 -18.69 19.35
C VAL A 280 -7.14 -18.05 19.71
N MET A 281 -7.77 -17.33 18.80
CA MET A 281 -9.08 -16.73 19.01
C MET A 281 -10.19 -17.77 18.87
N ALA A 282 -10.00 -18.74 17.97
CA ALA A 282 -10.81 -19.95 17.86
C ALA A 282 -10.47 -21.04 18.91
N GLY A 283 -9.52 -20.77 19.81
CA GLY A 283 -9.15 -21.67 20.91
C GLY A 283 -8.02 -22.66 20.62
N ALA A 284 -7.30 -22.53 19.50
CA ALA A 284 -6.08 -23.30 19.28
C ALA A 284 -4.99 -22.89 20.28
N ALA A 285 -4.15 -23.84 20.69
CA ALA A 285 -3.00 -23.55 21.52
C ALA A 285 -1.92 -22.77 20.72
N PRO A 286 -1.25 -21.78 21.32
CA PRO A 286 -0.05 -21.19 20.72
C PRO A 286 1.02 -22.25 20.44
N ALA A 287 1.71 -22.13 19.31
CA ALA A 287 2.77 -23.05 18.90
C ALA A 287 4.04 -22.30 18.52
N THR A 288 5.16 -23.01 18.59
CA THR A 288 6.44 -22.53 18.07
C THR A 288 6.49 -22.73 16.56
N LEU A 289 6.68 -21.65 15.81
CA LEU A 289 6.84 -21.64 14.35
C LEU A 289 8.31 -21.59 13.97
N ASN A 290 8.68 -22.39 12.97
CA ASN A 290 10.02 -22.34 12.38
C ASN A 290 10.13 -21.18 11.40
N ALA A 291 11.26 -20.49 11.45
CA ALA A 291 11.56 -19.35 10.61
C ALA A 291 13.01 -19.37 10.12
N THR A 292 13.25 -18.73 8.99
CA THR A 292 14.58 -18.42 8.47
C THR A 292 14.74 -16.92 8.44
N VAL A 293 15.76 -16.40 9.12
CA VAL A 293 16.13 -14.98 9.12
C VAL A 293 17.26 -14.77 8.12
N SER A 294 17.05 -13.90 7.14
CA SER A 294 18.02 -13.58 6.11
C SER A 294 18.50 -12.14 6.26
N VAL A 295 19.81 -11.92 6.22
CA VAL A 295 20.43 -10.59 6.20
C VAL A 295 21.10 -10.39 4.86
N THR A 296 20.90 -9.23 4.23
CA THR A 296 21.55 -8.86 2.96
C THR A 296 22.34 -7.57 3.09
N GLY A 297 23.19 -7.27 2.10
CA GLY A 297 24.06 -6.08 2.14
C GLY A 297 25.32 -6.26 3.01
N LEU A 298 25.69 -7.51 3.27
CA LEU A 298 26.90 -7.84 4.02
C LEU A 298 28.15 -7.68 3.14
N ILE A 299 29.30 -7.46 3.78
CA ILE A 299 30.60 -7.39 3.14
C ILE A 299 31.46 -8.53 3.69
N ALA A 300 31.98 -9.39 2.80
CA ALA A 300 32.79 -10.52 3.20
C ALA A 300 34.00 -10.10 4.06
N GLY A 301 34.28 -10.86 5.12
CA GLY A 301 35.33 -10.60 6.10
C GLY A 301 34.97 -9.57 7.18
N ARG A 302 33.82 -8.87 7.10
CA ARG A 302 33.36 -7.96 8.16
C ARG A 302 32.55 -8.68 9.23
N SER A 303 32.68 -8.19 10.46
CA SER A 303 31.93 -8.69 11.62
C SER A 303 30.60 -7.96 11.78
N TYR A 304 29.56 -8.69 12.16
CA TYR A 304 28.19 -8.21 12.34
C TYR A 304 27.56 -8.81 13.59
N SER A 305 26.53 -8.13 14.10
CA SER A 305 25.70 -8.56 15.22
C SER A 305 24.23 -8.57 14.81
N LEU A 306 23.58 -9.72 14.90
CA LEU A 306 22.14 -9.91 14.69
C LEU A 306 21.43 -9.94 16.04
N TYR A 307 20.78 -8.83 16.39
CA TYR A 307 20.01 -8.68 17.61
C TYR A 307 18.60 -9.21 17.43
N ARG A 308 18.07 -9.89 18.45
CA ARG A 308 16.69 -10.34 18.55
C ARG A 308 15.98 -9.66 19.72
N TYR A 309 14.74 -9.24 19.51
CA TYR A 309 13.85 -8.69 20.53
C TYR A 309 12.53 -9.46 20.52
N ASN A 310 12.06 -9.92 21.68
CA ASN A 310 10.74 -10.56 21.80
C ASN A 310 9.65 -9.60 22.32
N ASN A 311 9.97 -8.30 22.50
CA ASN A 311 9.03 -7.25 22.89
C ASN A 311 9.30 -5.99 22.03
N TYR A 312 8.27 -5.48 21.36
CA TYR A 312 8.36 -4.31 20.48
C TYR A 312 8.82 -3.05 21.23
N GLN A 313 8.47 -2.94 22.52
CA GLN A 313 8.82 -1.80 23.36
C GLN A 313 10.34 -1.68 23.55
N ASN A 314 11.05 -2.80 23.47
CA ASN A 314 12.50 -2.85 23.65
C ASN A 314 13.26 -2.60 22.34
N VAL A 315 12.58 -2.56 21.18
CA VAL A 315 13.25 -2.34 19.89
C VAL A 315 13.63 -0.85 19.80
N PRO A 316 14.92 -0.52 19.78
CA PRO A 316 15.35 0.87 19.71
C PRO A 316 15.41 1.34 18.25
N THR A 317 15.60 2.64 18.07
CA THR A 317 15.86 3.27 16.76
C THR A 317 17.33 3.63 16.55
N THR A 318 18.20 3.36 17.54
CA THR A 318 19.65 3.58 17.55
C THR A 318 20.27 2.83 18.74
N ASN A 319 21.60 2.80 18.87
CA ASN A 319 22.32 2.19 20.00
C ASN A 319 21.91 0.73 20.29
N TYR A 320 21.72 -0.06 19.23
CA TYR A 320 21.24 -1.45 19.33
C TYR A 320 22.11 -2.30 20.25
N ALA A 321 23.44 -2.14 20.22
CA ALA A 321 24.37 -2.85 21.11
C ALA A 321 24.18 -2.58 22.62
N ARG A 322 23.56 -1.45 22.99
CA ARG A 322 23.30 -1.09 24.41
C ARG A 322 21.84 -1.24 24.81
N SER A 323 21.01 -1.77 23.90
CA SER A 323 19.58 -1.91 24.11
C SER A 323 19.24 -3.18 24.87
N ASN A 324 17.97 -3.31 25.28
CA ASN A 324 17.46 -4.47 25.97
C ASN A 324 17.06 -5.60 25.00
N TYR A 325 18.01 -6.04 24.17
CA TYR A 325 17.80 -7.17 23.26
C TYR A 325 17.68 -8.48 24.05
N THR A 326 16.89 -9.42 23.53
CA THR A 326 16.70 -10.74 24.12
C THR A 326 17.89 -11.66 23.86
N SER A 327 18.47 -11.60 22.66
CA SER A 327 19.67 -12.36 22.32
C SER A 327 20.42 -11.68 21.17
N VAL A 328 21.69 -12.03 21.00
CA VAL A 328 22.53 -11.54 19.88
C VAL A 328 23.33 -12.70 19.29
N VAL A 329 23.45 -12.73 17.96
CA VAL A 329 24.36 -13.62 17.24
C VAL A 329 25.45 -12.77 16.60
N ASN A 330 26.70 -13.01 16.97
CA ASN A 330 27.86 -12.37 16.35
C ASN A 330 28.43 -13.29 15.27
N PHE A 331 28.74 -12.74 14.09
CA PHE A 331 29.27 -13.53 12.98
C PHE A 331 30.18 -12.69 12.08
N VAL A 332 31.05 -13.37 11.33
CA VAL A 332 31.81 -12.76 10.23
C VAL A 332 31.13 -13.16 8.93
N ALA A 333 30.79 -12.19 8.09
CA ALA A 333 30.14 -12.48 6.82
C ALA A 333 31.14 -13.16 5.88
N SER A 334 30.77 -14.31 5.30
CA SER A 334 31.53 -14.93 4.20
C SER A 334 31.00 -14.52 2.83
N ASN A 335 29.74 -14.08 2.77
CA ASN A 335 29.03 -13.73 1.54
C ASN A 335 28.20 -12.45 1.75
N PRO A 336 27.67 -11.82 0.67
CA PRO A 336 26.76 -10.67 0.77
C PRO A 336 25.43 -10.94 1.48
N THR A 337 25.12 -12.22 1.71
CA THR A 337 23.92 -12.70 2.39
C THR A 337 24.29 -13.74 3.44
N ALA A 338 23.62 -13.72 4.59
CA ALA A 338 23.70 -14.74 5.63
C ALA A 338 22.30 -15.14 6.08
N THR A 339 22.12 -16.41 6.44
CA THR A 339 20.84 -16.95 6.91
C THR A 339 21.01 -17.62 8.26
N PHE A 340 19.97 -17.51 9.10
CA PHE A 340 19.96 -18.04 10.45
C PHE A 340 18.63 -18.76 10.69
N PRO A 341 18.64 -20.02 11.15
CA PRO A 341 17.41 -20.64 11.64
C PRO A 341 16.94 -19.92 12.91
N ALA A 342 15.64 -19.75 13.03
CA ALA A 342 15.01 -19.14 14.18
C ALA A 342 13.66 -19.79 14.48
N THR A 343 13.15 -19.54 15.68
CA THR A 343 11.80 -19.90 16.08
C THR A 343 11.06 -18.70 16.64
N VAL A 344 9.76 -18.62 16.41
CA VAL A 344 8.88 -17.56 16.94
C VAL A 344 7.62 -18.19 17.53
N LEU A 345 7.02 -17.55 18.54
CA LEU A 345 5.80 -18.04 19.16
C LEU A 345 4.58 -17.49 18.42
N SER A 346 3.62 -18.35 18.05
CA SER A 346 2.49 -17.99 17.16
C SER A 346 1.50 -16.98 17.73
N ASN A 347 1.58 -16.64 19.01
CA ASN A 347 0.80 -15.59 19.66
C ASN A 347 1.69 -14.44 20.17
N GLY A 348 2.98 -14.42 19.79
CA GLY A 348 3.95 -13.43 20.24
C GLY A 348 4.53 -12.62 19.09
N MET A 349 5.76 -12.16 19.30
CA MET A 349 6.49 -11.39 18.31
C MET A 349 8.00 -11.65 18.40
N ALA A 350 8.72 -11.35 17.32
CA ALA A 350 10.17 -11.34 17.30
C ALA A 350 10.68 -10.34 16.25
N THR A 351 11.51 -9.40 16.67
CA THR A 351 12.16 -8.43 15.78
C THR A 351 13.65 -8.74 15.70
N PHE A 352 14.19 -8.71 14.48
CA PHE A 352 15.59 -8.91 14.19
C PHE A 352 16.20 -7.65 13.56
N ARG A 353 17.37 -7.23 14.05
CA ARG A 353 18.13 -6.08 13.52
C ARG A 353 19.59 -6.49 13.39
N CYS A 354 20.16 -6.29 12.21
CA CYS A 354 21.56 -6.62 11.96
C CYS A 354 22.37 -5.34 11.77
N LEU A 355 23.50 -5.23 12.46
CA LEU A 355 24.41 -4.09 12.38
C LEU A 355 25.86 -4.57 12.24
N PRO A 356 26.76 -3.75 11.67
CA PRO A 356 28.20 -3.96 11.82
C PRO A 356 28.56 -4.09 13.31
N ALA A 357 29.47 -5.01 13.66
CA ALA A 357 29.83 -5.27 15.04
C ALA A 357 30.33 -4.00 15.76
N GLY A 358 29.90 -3.80 17.01
CA GLY A 358 30.28 -2.65 17.84
C GLY A 358 29.47 -1.37 17.61
N LYS A 359 28.36 -1.43 16.86
CA LYS A 359 27.43 -0.31 16.61
C LYS A 359 26.14 -0.38 17.43
#